data_AF-X1I3Q2-F1
#
_entry.id   AF-X1I3Q2-F1
#
_cell.length_a   1.000
_cell.length_b   1.000
_cell.length_c   1.000
_cell.angle_alpha   90.00
_cell.angle_beta   90.00
_cell.angle_gamma   90.00
#
_symmetry.space_group_name_H-M   'P 1'
#
loop_
_entity.id
_entity.type
_entity.pdbx_description
1 polymer ?
#
loop_
_entity_poly.entity_id
_entity_poly.type
_entity_poly.pdbx_seq_one_letter_code
_entity_poly.pdbx_strand_id
1 'polypeptide(L)'
;RGKKRKEEMFVSESGLISIAGGKLTGYRKMAETVVDIVEAQSKSQEGIAYGACRTKHLPISGGNVGGSANFPAFMQEKVRDGMQLGLSEDTAKTLVQRYGSNITQLYDIIIRDQNEATSYGLPSDLFAMILYSIEQEMVTKPVDFFIRRTGALFFNINWVRQWKEPVMQYMAER
;
A
#
# COMPACT_ATOMS: atom_id res chain seq x y z
N ARG A 1 -20.40 -4.54 -30.00
CA ARG A 1 -20.54 -3.19 -29.38
C ARG A 1 -20.31 -3.33 -27.87
N GLY A 2 -19.14 -2.96 -27.35
CA GLY A 2 -18.86 -3.06 -25.93
C GLY A 2 -19.65 -1.99 -25.15
N LYS A 3 -20.51 -2.40 -24.21
CA LYS A 3 -21.12 -1.48 -23.25
C LYS A 3 -19.99 -0.75 -22.51
N LYS A 4 -19.87 0.58 -22.70
CA LYS A 4 -19.13 1.43 -21.76
C LYS A 4 -19.74 1.16 -20.39
N ARG A 5 -18.97 0.61 -19.45
CA ARG A 5 -19.34 0.55 -18.03
C ARG A 5 -19.50 2.00 -17.57
N LYS A 6 -20.74 2.49 -17.57
CA LYS A 6 -21.10 3.80 -17.05
C LYS A 6 -21.07 3.67 -15.53
N GLU A 7 -20.44 4.61 -14.87
CA GLU A 7 -20.48 4.72 -13.41
C GLU A 7 -21.84 5.26 -13.00
N GLU A 8 -22.42 4.67 -11.96
CA GLU A 8 -23.74 5.04 -11.45
C GLU A 8 -23.64 5.24 -9.94
N MET A 9 -24.22 6.35 -9.47
CA MET A 9 -24.25 6.73 -8.08
C MET A 9 -25.70 7.01 -7.69
N PHE A 10 -26.14 6.42 -6.60
CA PHE A 10 -27.52 6.49 -6.14
C PHE A 10 -27.55 6.90 -4.68
N VAL A 11 -28.48 7.78 -4.33
CA VAL A 11 -28.80 8.10 -2.93
C VAL A 11 -30.22 7.62 -2.70
N SER A 12 -30.39 6.69 -1.76
CA SER A 12 -31.72 6.18 -1.39
C SER A 12 -32.47 7.18 -0.50
N GLU A 13 -33.77 6.97 -0.31
CA GLU A 13 -34.60 7.78 0.59
C GLU A 13 -34.11 7.75 2.04
N SER A 14 -33.45 6.66 2.47
CA SER A 14 -32.85 6.58 3.82
C SER A 14 -31.51 7.31 3.94
N GLY A 15 -31.01 7.90 2.85
CA GLY A 15 -29.72 8.58 2.80
C GLY A 15 -28.53 7.67 2.46
N LEU A 16 -28.73 6.35 2.27
CA LEU A 16 -27.64 5.45 1.84
C LEU A 16 -27.14 5.85 0.45
N ILE A 17 -25.84 6.16 0.36
CA ILE A 17 -25.13 6.44 -0.89
C ILE A 17 -24.51 5.14 -1.41
N SER A 18 -24.87 4.74 -2.63
CA SER A 18 -24.38 3.54 -3.30
C SER A 18 -23.62 3.89 -4.57
N ILE A 19 -22.49 3.24 -4.78
CA ILE A 19 -21.65 3.39 -5.97
C ILE A 19 -21.60 2.05 -6.69
N ALA A 20 -22.06 2.02 -7.94
CA ALA A 20 -22.03 0.83 -8.78
C ALA A 20 -21.11 1.04 -10.00
N GLY A 21 -20.26 0.05 -10.24
CA GLY A 21 -19.31 0.08 -11.36
C GLY A 21 -18.09 0.96 -11.07
N GLY A 22 -17.70 1.78 -12.05
CA GLY A 22 -16.48 2.57 -11.98
C GLY A 22 -15.25 1.91 -12.58
N LYS A 23 -14.22 2.73 -12.81
CA LYS A 23 -12.90 2.30 -13.31
C LYS A 23 -11.83 2.73 -12.35
N LEU A 24 -10.79 1.91 -12.21
CA LEU A 24 -9.63 2.23 -11.38
C LEU A 24 -9.01 3.59 -11.77
N THR A 25 -8.96 3.95 -13.05
CA THR A 25 -8.41 5.24 -13.48
C THR A 25 -9.22 6.47 -13.05
N GLY A 26 -10.49 6.28 -12.66
CA GLY A 26 -11.41 7.36 -12.25
C GLY A 26 -11.62 7.44 -10.73
N TYR A 27 -11.02 6.54 -9.95
CA TYR A 27 -11.36 6.34 -8.53
C TYR A 27 -11.31 7.63 -7.69
N ARG A 28 -10.29 8.48 -7.89
CA ARG A 28 -10.12 9.72 -7.11
C ARG A 28 -11.26 10.71 -7.33
N LYS A 29 -11.63 10.95 -8.60
CA LYS A 29 -12.75 11.84 -8.94
C LYS A 29 -14.08 11.28 -8.44
N MET A 30 -14.25 9.96 -8.53
CA MET A 30 -15.43 9.28 -8.00
C MET A 30 -15.55 9.47 -6.48
N ALA A 31 -14.45 9.29 -5.74
CA ALA A 31 -14.43 9.52 -4.30
C ALA A 31 -14.72 10.99 -3.95
N GLU A 32 -14.17 11.95 -4.71
CA GLU A 32 -14.48 13.38 -4.57
C GLU A 32 -15.99 13.65 -4.70
N THR A 33 -16.64 13.15 -5.77
CA THR A 33 -18.09 13.31 -5.94
C THR A 33 -18.92 12.72 -4.80
N VAL A 34 -18.51 11.58 -4.25
CA VAL A 34 -19.21 10.95 -3.10
C VAL A 34 -19.10 11.83 -1.87
N VAL A 35 -17.90 12.34 -1.57
CA VAL A 35 -17.66 13.20 -0.42
C VAL A 35 -18.38 14.55 -0.57
N ASP A 36 -18.48 15.09 -1.79
CA ASP A 36 -19.25 16.31 -2.05
C ASP A 36 -20.74 16.14 -1.70
N ILE A 37 -21.33 14.96 -1.95
CA ILE A 37 -22.72 14.66 -1.55
C ILE A 37 -22.82 14.59 -0.02
N VAL A 38 -21.87 13.94 0.64
CA VAL A 38 -21.83 13.86 2.11
C VAL A 38 -21.70 15.24 2.73
N GLU A 39 -20.85 16.13 2.17
CA GLU A 39 -20.71 17.52 2.61
C GLU A 39 -22.03 18.29 2.47
N ALA A 40 -22.70 18.18 1.32
CA ALA A 40 -23.98 18.85 1.10
C ALA A 40 -25.05 18.37 2.08
N GLN A 41 -25.11 17.07 2.37
CA GLN A 41 -26.03 16.49 3.36
C GLN A 41 -25.71 17.01 4.78
N SER A 42 -24.45 16.90 5.20
CA SER A 42 -23.95 17.40 6.50
C SER A 42 -24.28 18.89 6.71
N LYS A 43 -24.04 19.71 5.68
CA LYS A 43 -24.35 21.14 5.73
C LYS A 43 -25.85 21.40 5.86
N SER A 44 -26.68 20.64 5.17
CA SER A 44 -28.14 20.80 5.23
C SER A 44 -28.78 20.33 6.54
N GLN A 45 -28.24 19.27 7.15
CA GLN A 45 -28.83 18.60 8.31
C GLN A 45 -28.25 19.12 9.63
N GLU A 46 -26.95 19.38 9.66
CA GLU A 46 -26.20 19.70 10.90
C GLU A 46 -25.60 21.12 10.86
N GLY A 47 -25.68 21.81 9.72
CA GLY A 47 -25.05 23.12 9.53
C GLY A 47 -23.52 23.06 9.45
N ILE A 48 -22.93 21.85 9.37
CA ILE A 48 -21.48 21.64 9.32
C ILE A 48 -21.01 21.66 7.86
N ALA A 49 -20.15 22.63 7.53
CA ALA A 49 -19.52 22.72 6.22
C ALA A 49 -18.07 22.20 6.28
N TYR A 50 -17.66 21.47 5.24
CA TYR A 50 -16.28 21.02 5.07
C TYR A 50 -15.56 21.82 3.98
N GLY A 51 -14.23 21.81 4.02
CA GLY A 51 -13.41 22.47 3.00
C GLY A 51 -13.45 21.76 1.64
N ALA A 52 -13.05 22.47 0.59
CA ALA A 52 -12.96 21.91 -0.76
C ALA A 52 -12.02 20.69 -0.83
N CYS A 53 -12.30 19.76 -1.77
CA CYS A 53 -11.51 18.57 -1.97
C CYS A 53 -10.05 18.91 -2.36
N ARG A 54 -9.09 18.33 -1.62
CA ARG A 54 -7.64 18.56 -1.82
C ARG A 54 -6.91 17.34 -2.39
N THR A 55 -7.60 16.22 -2.59
CA THR A 55 -7.01 14.91 -2.92
C THR A 55 -6.23 14.88 -4.22
N LYS A 56 -6.44 15.84 -5.14
CA LYS A 56 -5.69 15.96 -6.40
C LYS A 56 -4.17 16.12 -6.18
N HIS A 57 -3.77 16.77 -5.09
CA HIS A 57 -2.38 17.11 -4.80
C HIS A 57 -1.82 16.39 -3.57
N LEU A 58 -2.62 15.55 -2.91
CA LEU A 58 -2.17 14.77 -1.77
C LEU A 58 -1.49 13.50 -2.27
N PRO A 59 -0.20 13.27 -1.93
CA PRO A 59 0.45 11.99 -2.22
C PRO A 59 -0.23 10.89 -1.40
N ILE A 60 -0.38 9.71 -2.01
CA ILE A 60 -0.76 8.50 -1.27
C ILE A 60 0.43 7.99 -0.44
N SER A 61 0.18 7.07 0.48
CA SER A 61 1.23 6.36 1.23
C SER A 61 2.31 5.82 0.29
N GLY A 62 3.58 5.99 0.65
CA GLY A 62 4.73 5.66 -0.21
C GLY A 62 4.98 6.64 -1.38
N GLY A 63 4.06 7.55 -1.68
CA GLY A 63 4.14 8.47 -2.81
C GLY A 63 4.88 9.79 -2.53
N ASN A 64 5.31 10.04 -1.30
CA ASN A 64 5.98 11.29 -0.92
C ASN A 64 7.48 11.26 -1.28
N VAL A 65 7.75 11.20 -2.59
CA VAL A 65 9.09 11.08 -3.18
C VAL A 65 9.51 12.34 -3.96
N GLY A 66 8.81 13.46 -3.74
CA GLY A 66 8.98 14.68 -4.52
C GLY A 66 8.34 14.64 -5.92
N GLY A 67 7.45 13.68 -6.19
CA GLY A 67 6.81 13.49 -7.49
C GLY A 67 7.67 12.68 -8.48
N SER A 68 7.09 12.37 -9.64
CA SER A 68 7.73 11.47 -10.63
C SER A 68 9.09 11.97 -11.14
N ALA A 69 9.27 13.28 -11.26
CA ALA A 69 10.53 13.88 -11.69
C ALA A 69 11.69 13.65 -10.70
N ASN A 70 11.39 13.57 -9.40
CA ASN A 70 12.39 13.37 -8.34
C ASN A 70 12.55 11.89 -7.94
N PHE A 71 11.67 11.01 -8.42
CA PHE A 71 11.73 9.58 -8.10
C PHE A 71 13.06 8.89 -8.46
N PRO A 72 13.72 9.19 -9.60
CA PRO A 72 15.03 8.58 -9.90
C PRO A 72 16.10 8.94 -8.87
N ALA A 73 16.15 10.20 -8.41
CA ALA A 73 17.10 10.64 -7.40
C ALA A 73 16.80 10.00 -6.04
N PHE A 74 15.52 9.99 -5.63
CA PHE A 74 15.06 9.28 -4.43
C PHE A 74 15.43 7.79 -4.47
N MET A 75 15.27 7.15 -5.63
CA MET A 75 15.60 5.74 -5.79
C MET A 75 17.10 5.48 -5.60
N GLN A 76 17.96 6.29 -6.23
CA GLN A 76 19.41 6.14 -6.08
C GLN A 76 19.87 6.30 -4.64
N GLU A 77 19.32 7.28 -3.92
CA GLU A 77 19.59 7.50 -2.50
C GLU A 77 19.18 6.27 -1.68
N LYS A 78 17.92 5.84 -1.77
CA LYS A 78 17.41 4.76 -0.92
C LYS A 78 17.96 3.37 -1.28
N VAL A 79 18.39 3.15 -2.51
CA VAL A 79 19.12 1.93 -2.88
C VAL A 79 20.48 1.92 -2.18
N ARG A 80 21.21 3.04 -2.17
CA ARG A 80 22.49 3.15 -1.47
C ARG A 80 22.33 2.90 0.03
N ASP A 81 21.30 3.48 0.64
CA ASP A 81 20.98 3.27 2.06
C ASP A 81 20.74 1.77 2.34
N GLY A 82 19.93 1.09 1.52
CA GLY A 82 19.67 -0.34 1.67
C GLY A 82 20.92 -1.22 1.52
N MET A 83 21.82 -0.86 0.60
CA MET A 83 23.10 -1.56 0.44
C MET A 83 24.01 -1.41 1.65
N GLN A 84 23.99 -0.26 2.34
CA GLN A 84 24.72 -0.07 3.60
C GLN A 84 24.19 -0.96 4.72
N LEU A 85 22.93 -1.40 4.63
CA LEU A 85 22.30 -2.37 5.53
C LEU A 85 22.56 -3.84 5.13
N GLY A 86 23.42 -4.07 4.12
CA GLY A 86 23.78 -5.41 3.66
C GLY A 86 22.84 -6.03 2.64
N LEU A 87 21.86 -5.27 2.11
CA LEU A 87 21.02 -5.75 1.01
C LEU A 87 21.78 -5.76 -0.31
N SER A 88 21.42 -6.69 -1.20
CA SER A 88 21.84 -6.61 -2.60
C SER A 88 21.24 -5.37 -3.26
N GLU A 89 21.93 -4.83 -4.26
CA GLU A 89 21.43 -3.68 -5.03
C GLU A 89 20.06 -3.96 -5.66
N ASP A 90 19.86 -5.17 -6.20
CA ASP A 90 18.60 -5.58 -6.83
C ASP A 90 17.46 -5.72 -5.81
N THR A 91 17.76 -6.27 -4.61
CA THR A 91 16.79 -6.33 -3.50
C THR A 91 16.39 -4.93 -3.08
N ALA A 92 17.37 -4.05 -2.82
CA ALA A 92 17.11 -2.67 -2.40
C ALA A 92 16.29 -1.91 -3.46
N LYS A 93 16.63 -2.04 -4.75
CA LYS A 93 15.85 -1.46 -5.86
C LYS A 93 14.40 -1.96 -5.85
N THR A 94 14.20 -3.26 -5.70
CA THR A 94 12.86 -3.87 -5.69
C THR A 94 12.02 -3.34 -4.53
N LEU A 95 12.60 -3.23 -3.34
CA LEU A 95 11.90 -2.69 -2.16
C LEU A 95 11.56 -1.22 -2.34
N VAL A 96 12.50 -0.38 -2.79
CA VAL A 96 12.27 1.05 -3.02
C VAL A 96 11.17 1.28 -4.07
N GLN A 97 11.18 0.50 -5.15
CA GLN A 97 10.14 0.55 -6.18
C GLN A 97 8.77 0.18 -5.65
N ARG A 98 8.70 -0.78 -4.73
CA ARG A 98 7.45 -1.28 -4.16
C ARG A 98 6.87 -0.33 -3.12
N TYR A 99 7.69 0.10 -2.17
CA TYR A 99 7.25 0.82 -0.97
C TYR A 99 7.41 2.34 -1.08
N GLY A 100 8.14 2.83 -2.08
CA GLY A 100 8.40 4.26 -2.26
C GLY A 100 8.97 4.89 -1.00
N SER A 101 8.41 6.02 -0.55
CA SER A 101 8.83 6.71 0.67
C SER A 101 8.68 5.88 1.95
N ASN A 102 7.89 4.80 1.95
CA ASN A 102 7.75 3.93 3.12
C ASN A 102 8.96 3.00 3.31
N ILE A 103 9.88 2.93 2.35
CA ILE A 103 11.10 2.12 2.46
C ILE A 103 11.90 2.42 3.74
N THR A 104 11.89 3.67 4.21
CA THR A 104 12.56 4.06 5.46
C THR A 104 12.07 3.22 6.63
N GLN A 105 10.76 2.96 6.74
CA GLN A 105 10.20 2.13 7.83
C GLN A 105 10.66 0.68 7.74
N LEU A 106 10.81 0.14 6.52
CA LEU A 106 11.34 -1.22 6.33
C LEU A 106 12.82 -1.27 6.73
N TYR A 107 13.61 -0.25 6.38
CA TYR A 107 15.01 -0.17 6.79
C TYR A 107 15.15 -0.02 8.30
N ASP A 108 14.28 0.74 8.95
CA ASP A 108 14.25 0.84 10.42
C ASP A 108 13.96 -0.54 11.07
N ILE A 109 13.06 -1.33 10.49
CA ILE A 109 12.80 -2.71 10.92
C ILE A 109 14.05 -3.59 10.74
N ILE A 110 14.74 -3.50 9.59
CA ILE A 110 15.97 -4.27 9.34
C ILE A 110 17.03 -3.98 10.42
N ILE A 111 17.17 -2.70 10.81
CA ILE A 111 18.14 -2.26 11.82
C ILE A 111 17.74 -2.74 13.22
N ARG A 112 16.45 -2.61 13.57
CA ARG A 112 15.96 -2.87 14.94
C ARG A 112 15.84 -4.36 15.24
N ASP A 113 15.38 -5.16 14.29
CA ASP A 113 14.83 -6.50 14.54
C ASP A 113 15.66 -7.63 13.90
N GLN A 114 16.95 -7.39 13.63
CA GLN A 114 17.84 -8.34 12.95
C GLN A 114 17.92 -9.72 13.66
N ASN A 115 17.88 -9.73 14.99
CA ASN A 115 17.93 -10.95 15.79
C ASN A 115 16.65 -11.79 15.62
N GLU A 116 15.49 -11.15 15.55
CA GLU A 116 14.21 -11.83 15.35
C GLU A 116 14.12 -12.42 13.95
N ALA A 117 14.55 -11.68 12.92
CA ALA A 117 14.65 -12.21 11.56
C ALA A 117 15.47 -13.51 11.51
N THR A 118 16.62 -13.51 12.22
CA THR A 118 17.52 -14.67 12.30
C THR A 118 16.88 -15.86 13.03
N SER A 119 16.13 -15.63 14.12
CA SER A 119 15.50 -16.74 14.86
C SER A 119 14.42 -17.47 14.06
N TYR A 120 13.76 -16.79 13.13
CA TYR A 120 12.79 -17.40 12.21
C TYR A 120 13.40 -17.88 10.88
N GLY A 121 14.73 -17.76 10.70
CA GLY A 121 15.40 -18.13 9.46
C GLY A 121 14.95 -17.32 8.25
N LEU A 122 14.45 -16.10 8.47
CA LEU A 122 13.99 -15.20 7.41
C LEU A 122 15.12 -14.25 6.99
N PRO A 123 15.34 -14.05 5.67
CA PRO A 123 16.15 -12.94 5.18
C PRO A 123 15.62 -11.61 5.72
N SER A 124 16.53 -10.68 6.02
CA SER A 124 16.17 -9.40 6.67
C SER A 124 15.19 -8.57 5.83
N ASP A 125 15.31 -8.59 4.51
CA ASP A 125 14.37 -7.94 3.58
C ASP A 125 12.97 -8.57 3.67
N LEU A 126 12.89 -9.90 3.64
CA LEU A 126 11.60 -10.60 3.76
C LEU A 126 10.97 -10.39 5.13
N PHE A 127 11.75 -10.47 6.20
CA PHE A 127 11.29 -10.19 7.56
C PHE A 127 10.72 -8.77 7.65
N ALA A 128 11.45 -7.76 7.16
CA ALA A 128 10.98 -6.38 7.18
C ALA A 128 9.71 -6.19 6.36
N MET A 129 9.60 -6.85 5.19
CA MET A 129 8.38 -6.83 4.40
C MET A 129 7.19 -7.40 5.15
N ILE A 130 7.31 -8.57 5.78
CA ILE A 130 6.16 -9.18 6.47
C ILE A 130 5.80 -8.42 7.74
N LEU A 131 6.77 -7.98 8.55
CA LEU A 131 6.50 -7.20 9.76
C LEU A 131 5.84 -5.85 9.42
N TYR A 132 6.38 -5.13 8.44
CA TYR A 132 5.75 -3.90 7.92
C TYR A 132 4.32 -4.17 7.43
N SER A 133 4.12 -5.25 6.68
CA SER A 133 2.81 -5.60 6.16
C SER A 133 1.79 -5.92 7.27
N ILE A 134 2.20 -6.56 8.37
CA ILE A 134 1.35 -6.83 9.53
C ILE A 134 1.01 -5.52 10.26
N GLU A 135 2.03 -4.75 10.62
CA GLU A 135 1.87 -3.56 11.48
C GLU A 135 1.25 -2.37 10.75
N GLN A 136 1.54 -2.18 9.46
CA GLN A 136 1.23 -0.94 8.73
C GLN A 136 0.36 -1.17 7.49
N GLU A 137 0.21 -2.41 7.02
CA GLU A 137 -0.60 -2.72 5.83
C GLU A 137 -1.75 -3.69 6.12
N MET A 138 -2.04 -3.98 7.39
CA MET A 138 -3.19 -4.79 7.83
C MET A 138 -3.22 -6.19 7.19
N VAL A 139 -2.06 -6.83 7.06
CA VAL A 139 -1.98 -8.24 6.69
C VAL A 139 -2.39 -9.09 7.89
N THR A 140 -3.45 -9.88 7.72
CA THR A 140 -3.97 -10.81 8.75
C THR A 140 -3.89 -12.27 8.33
N LYS A 141 -3.67 -12.53 7.04
CA LYS A 141 -3.49 -13.88 6.49
C LYS A 141 -2.31 -13.92 5.53
N PRO A 142 -1.61 -15.07 5.40
CA PRO A 142 -0.50 -15.21 4.45
C PRO A 142 -0.87 -14.83 3.01
N VAL A 143 -2.12 -15.09 2.61
CA VAL A 143 -2.61 -14.71 1.27
C VAL A 143 -2.66 -13.20 1.05
N ASP A 144 -2.85 -12.39 2.10
CA ASP A 144 -2.83 -10.93 1.95
C ASP A 144 -1.42 -10.45 1.59
N PHE A 145 -0.39 -11.07 2.19
CA PHE A 145 1.00 -10.81 1.88
C PHE A 145 1.40 -11.33 0.49
N PHE A 146 1.29 -12.64 0.26
CA PHE A 146 1.79 -13.28 -0.97
C PHE A 146 1.01 -12.91 -2.23
N ILE A 147 -0.26 -12.50 -2.11
CA ILE A 147 -1.10 -12.14 -3.26
C ILE A 147 -1.25 -10.63 -3.38
N ARG A 148 -1.65 -9.92 -2.31
CA ARG A 148 -2.07 -8.51 -2.42
C ARG A 148 -0.96 -7.51 -2.17
N ARG A 149 -0.07 -7.75 -1.19
CA ARG A 149 1.06 -6.84 -0.91
C ARG A 149 2.24 -7.06 -1.84
N THR A 150 2.47 -8.32 -2.22
CA THR A 150 3.65 -8.66 -3.02
C THR A 150 3.37 -9.05 -4.47
N GLY A 151 2.16 -9.53 -4.78
CA GLY A 151 1.84 -10.12 -6.09
C GLY A 151 2.62 -11.41 -6.40
N ALA A 152 3.38 -11.94 -5.44
CA ALA A 152 4.34 -13.02 -5.67
C ALA A 152 3.67 -14.31 -6.15
N LEU A 153 2.43 -14.60 -5.73
CA LEU A 153 1.71 -15.77 -6.23
C LEU A 153 1.58 -15.77 -7.76
N PHE A 154 1.40 -14.58 -8.37
CA PHE A 154 1.22 -14.43 -9.82
C PHE A 154 2.54 -14.27 -10.57
N PHE A 155 3.53 -13.59 -9.97
CA PHE A 155 4.73 -13.14 -10.67
C PHE A 155 6.02 -13.80 -10.19
N ASN A 156 6.00 -14.52 -9.06
CA ASN A 156 7.15 -15.20 -8.49
C ASN A 156 6.73 -16.40 -7.60
N ILE A 157 6.07 -17.40 -8.21
CA ILE A 157 5.52 -18.55 -7.49
C ILE A 157 6.60 -19.38 -6.77
N ASN A 158 7.82 -19.41 -7.29
CA ASN A 158 8.92 -20.14 -6.67
C ASN A 158 9.34 -19.49 -5.34
N TRP A 159 9.38 -18.16 -5.28
CA TRP A 159 9.61 -17.43 -4.03
C TRP A 159 8.51 -17.71 -3.00
N VAL A 160 7.24 -17.79 -3.42
CA VAL A 160 6.15 -18.20 -2.51
C VAL A 160 6.36 -19.62 -1.99
N ARG A 161 6.72 -20.57 -2.86
CA ARG A 161 7.00 -21.95 -2.45
C ARG A 161 8.17 -22.07 -1.48
N GLN A 162 9.17 -21.20 -1.63
CA GLN A 162 10.33 -21.17 -0.75
C GLN A 162 9.98 -20.61 0.64
N TRP A 163 9.14 -19.57 0.70
CA TRP A 163 8.97 -18.77 1.93
C TRP A 163 7.61 -18.88 2.62
N LYS A 164 6.63 -19.56 2.04
CA LYS A 164 5.28 -19.65 2.64
C LYS A 164 5.32 -20.32 4.02
N GLU A 165 6.10 -21.38 4.24
CA GLU A 165 6.17 -22.05 5.54
C GLU A 165 6.80 -21.17 6.63
N PRO A 166 8.01 -20.59 6.46
CA PRO A 166 8.59 -19.70 7.47
C PRO A 166 7.72 -18.46 7.76
N VAL A 167 7.12 -17.86 6.73
CA VAL A 167 6.22 -16.70 6.91
C VAL A 167 4.96 -17.11 7.67
N MET A 168 4.38 -18.26 7.38
CA MET A 168 3.20 -18.76 8.11
C MET A 168 3.50 -19.04 9.57
N GLN A 169 4.68 -19.60 9.88
CA GLN A 169 5.11 -19.82 11.25
C GLN A 169 5.27 -18.48 11.98
N TYR A 170 5.97 -17.53 11.39
CA TYR A 170 6.14 -16.19 11.96
C TYR A 170 4.80 -15.52 12.25
N MET A 171 3.87 -15.54 11.28
CA MET A 171 2.54 -14.94 11.42
C MET A 171 1.66 -15.64 12.47
N ALA A 172 1.93 -16.90 12.81
CA ALA A 172 1.13 -17.62 13.80
C ALA A 172 1.51 -17.26 15.25
N GLU A 173 2.73 -16.77 15.46
CA GLU A 173 3.28 -16.41 16.77
C GLU A 173 3.16 -14.91 17.09
N ARG A 174 2.64 -14.12 16.14
CA ARG A 174 2.51 -12.66 16.22
C ARG A 174 1.06 -12.22 16.39
#